data_AF-L7MCG9-F1
#
_entry.id   AF-L7MCG9-F1
#
_cell.length_a   1.000
_cell.length_b   1.000
_cell.length_c   1.000
_cell.angle_alpha   90.00
_cell.angle_beta   90.00
_cell.angle_gamma   90.00
#
_symmetry.space_group_name_H-M   'P 1'
#
loop_
_entity.id
_entity.type
_entity.pdbx_description
1 polymer ?
#
loop_
_entity_poly.entity_id
_entity_poly.type
_entity_poly.pdbx_seq_one_letter_code
_entity_poly.pdbx_strand_id
1 'polypeptide(L)'
;MDFKTPMNMALALFVLIVIATEDICARPGPPGSAGVMLVCGDPCYIRNDGVAKGCPEECRCVSNKFARGIYTGEGICWIERWRNSTP
;
A
#
# COMPACT_ATOMS: atom_id res chain seq x y z
N MET A 1 -35.62 -30.43 -0.35
CA MET A 1 -35.06 -29.07 -0.12
C MET A 1 -33.59 -29.15 -0.50
N ASP A 2 -33.28 -28.70 -1.71
CA ASP A 2 -31.96 -28.81 -2.34
C ASP A 2 -30.93 -27.92 -1.66
N PHE A 3 -30.00 -28.54 -0.94
CA PHE A 3 -28.88 -27.88 -0.27
C PHE A 3 -27.72 -27.51 -1.23
N LYS A 4 -27.88 -27.76 -2.54
CA LYS A 4 -26.81 -27.63 -3.55
C LYS A 4 -26.67 -26.21 -4.12
N THR A 5 -27.76 -25.46 -4.15
CA THR A 5 -27.81 -24.07 -4.64
C THR A 5 -27.08 -23.04 -3.76
N PRO A 6 -27.17 -23.06 -2.41
CA PRO A 6 -26.52 -22.05 -1.57
C PRO A 6 -24.99 -22.18 -1.59
N MET A 7 -24.44 -23.40 -1.72
CA MET A 7 -23.00 -23.63 -1.73
C MET A 7 -22.33 -23.02 -2.97
N ASN A 8 -22.99 -23.08 -4.13
CA ASN A 8 -22.49 -22.49 -5.37
C ASN A 8 -22.56 -20.95 -5.37
N MET A 9 -23.61 -20.36 -4.79
CA MET A 9 -23.68 -18.90 -4.66
C MET A 9 -22.67 -18.34 -3.66
N ALA A 10 -22.46 -19.02 -2.53
CA ALA A 10 -21.44 -18.62 -1.56
C ALA A 10 -20.03 -18.67 -2.17
N LEU A 11 -19.73 -19.72 -2.95
CA LEU A 11 -18.44 -19.84 -3.64
C LEU A 11 -18.23 -18.73 -4.67
N ALA A 12 -19.26 -18.41 -5.46
CA ALA A 12 -19.20 -17.32 -6.44
C ALA A 12 -18.98 -15.95 -5.77
N LEU A 13 -19.66 -15.70 -4.65
CA LEU A 13 -19.47 -14.47 -3.87
C LEU A 13 -18.04 -14.37 -3.31
N PHE A 14 -17.49 -15.48 -2.82
CA PHE A 14 -16.14 -15.53 -2.28
C PHE A 14 -15.09 -15.21 -3.36
N VAL A 15 -15.24 -15.78 -4.55
CA VAL A 15 -14.37 -15.49 -5.70
C VAL A 15 -14.44 -14.01 -6.09
N LEU A 16 -15.64 -13.40 -6.11
CA LEU A 16 -15.80 -11.98 -6.42
C LEU A 16 -15.14 -11.07 -5.37
N ILE A 17 -15.22 -11.43 -4.09
CA ILE A 17 -14.55 -10.69 -3.01
C ILE A 17 -13.02 -10.77 -3.16
N VAL A 18 -12.47 -11.97 -3.42
CA VAL A 18 -11.02 -12.13 -3.63
C VAL A 18 -10.54 -11.29 -4.82
N ILE A 19 -11.24 -11.35 -5.96
CA ILE A 19 -10.91 -10.55 -7.14
C ILE A 19 -10.99 -9.05 -6.84
N ALA A 20 -12.01 -8.60 -6.09
CA ALA A 20 -12.14 -7.19 -5.72
C ALA A 20 -11.06 -6.72 -4.72
N THR A 21 -10.45 -7.63 -3.96
CA THR A 21 -9.37 -7.29 -3.01
C THR A 21 -7.97 -7.26 -3.64
N GLU A 22 -7.77 -7.83 -4.83
CA GLU A 22 -6.48 -7.75 -5.56
C GLU A 22 -6.12 -6.30 -5.95
N ASP A 23 -7.13 -5.43 -6.12
CA ASP A 23 -6.93 -3.99 -6.39
C ASP A 23 -6.47 -3.19 -5.17
N ILE A 24 -6.45 -3.81 -3.98
CA ILE A 24 -5.77 -3.24 -2.83
C ILE A 24 -4.29 -3.48 -3.06
N CYS A 25 -3.65 -2.57 -3.81
CA CYS A 25 -2.21 -2.49 -4.05
C CYS A 25 -1.43 -2.31 -2.73
N ALA A 26 -1.44 -3.34 -1.88
CA ALA A 26 -0.43 -3.56 -0.88
C ALA A 26 0.83 -3.96 -1.67
N ARG A 27 1.65 -2.96 -2.05
CA ARG A 27 2.98 -3.27 -2.60
C ARG A 27 3.64 -4.29 -1.68
N PRO A 28 4.35 -5.29 -2.23
CA PRO A 28 4.98 -6.32 -1.44
C PRO A 28 5.75 -5.68 -0.29
N GLY A 29 5.54 -6.23 0.91
CA GLY A 29 6.24 -5.79 2.10
C GLY A 29 7.76 -5.92 1.91
N PRO A 30 8.54 -5.23 2.77
CA PRO A 30 9.99 -5.41 2.83
C PRO A 30 10.44 -6.86 2.64
N PRO A 31 11.44 -7.17 1.79
CA PRO A 31 12.25 -8.36 2.02
C PRO A 31 12.76 -8.32 3.46
N GLY A 32 12.87 -9.46 4.14
CA GLY A 32 13.26 -9.55 5.56
C GLY A 32 14.67 -9.05 5.91
N SER A 33 15.32 -8.34 4.99
CA SER A 33 16.60 -7.65 5.16
C SER A 33 16.43 -6.22 5.65
N ALA A 34 17.50 -5.64 6.21
CA ALA A 34 17.53 -4.22 6.51
C ALA A 34 17.48 -3.37 5.23
N GLY A 35 16.54 -2.43 5.17
CA GLY A 35 16.41 -1.42 4.13
C GLY A 35 16.88 -0.05 4.62
N VAL A 36 17.17 0.84 3.68
CA VAL A 36 17.38 2.26 3.95
C VAL A 36 16.26 3.06 3.29
N MET A 37 15.75 4.05 4.03
CA MET A 37 14.81 5.04 3.49
C MET A 37 15.62 6.22 2.95
N LEU A 38 15.45 6.52 1.67
CA LEU A 38 16.11 7.64 0.99
C LEU A 38 15.07 8.65 0.53
N VAL A 39 15.37 9.94 0.65
CA VAL A 39 14.55 11.00 0.06
C VAL A 39 14.68 10.88 -1.47
N CYS A 40 13.55 10.90 -2.17
CA CYS A 40 13.51 10.67 -3.61
C CYS A 40 12.68 11.71 -4.38
N GLY A 41 12.26 12.79 -3.72
CA GLY A 41 11.51 13.84 -4.39
C GLY A 41 11.10 14.98 -3.46
N ASP A 42 10.15 15.74 -3.97
CA ASP A 42 9.63 16.99 -3.41
C ASP A 42 8.65 16.79 -2.24
N PRO A 43 8.16 17.90 -1.64
CA PRO A 43 7.07 17.85 -0.69
C PRO A 43 5.82 17.18 -1.28
N CYS A 44 5.15 16.40 -0.46
CA CYS A 44 3.95 15.67 -0.84
C CYS A 44 2.84 15.89 0.20
N TYR A 45 1.61 15.51 -0.15
CA TYR A 45 0.46 15.65 0.74
C TYR A 45 -0.37 14.38 0.77
N ILE A 46 -0.72 13.95 1.99
CA ILE A 46 -1.57 12.79 2.26
C ILE A 46 -2.92 13.29 2.73
N ARG A 47 -3.97 13.01 1.96
CA ARG A 47 -5.34 13.36 2.30
C ARG A 47 -5.87 12.50 3.45
N ASN A 48 -6.98 12.93 4.06
CA ASN A 48 -7.62 12.21 5.15
C ASN A 48 -8.21 10.84 4.75
N ASP A 49 -8.40 10.59 3.45
CA ASP A 49 -8.78 9.28 2.91
C ASP A 49 -7.56 8.36 2.65
N GLY A 50 -6.36 8.78 3.04
CA GLY A 50 -5.12 8.04 2.85
C GLY A 50 -4.50 8.18 1.45
N VAL A 51 -5.16 8.90 0.53
CA VAL A 51 -4.64 9.11 -0.83
C VAL A 51 -3.50 10.14 -0.78
N ALA A 52 -2.31 9.71 -1.21
CA ALA A 52 -1.13 10.57 -1.33
C ALA A 52 -0.96 11.10 -2.76
N LYS A 53 -0.45 12.34 -2.89
CA LYS A 53 -0.07 12.95 -4.18
C LYS A 53 1.26 13.69 -4.06
N GLY A 54 1.95 13.86 -5.18
CA GLY A 54 3.19 14.65 -5.30
C GLY A 54 4.47 13.83 -5.38
N CYS A 55 4.41 12.51 -5.19
CA CYS A 55 5.58 11.66 -5.32
C CYS A 55 5.68 10.98 -6.69
N PRO A 56 6.90 10.75 -7.21
CA PRO A 56 7.15 9.85 -8.33
C PRO A 56 6.60 8.44 -8.06
N GLU A 57 6.33 7.66 -9.11
CA GLU A 57 5.73 6.33 -8.99
C GLU A 57 6.54 5.38 -8.08
N GLU A 58 7.86 5.46 -8.08
CA GLU A 58 8.69 4.59 -7.23
C GLU A 58 8.71 5.00 -5.75
N CYS A 59 8.24 6.21 -5.43
CA CYS A 59 8.32 6.84 -4.12
C CYS A 59 7.00 6.73 -3.33
N ARG A 60 7.10 6.88 -2.01
CA ARG A 60 5.97 6.98 -1.08
C ARG A 60 6.00 8.30 -0.33
N CYS A 61 4.84 8.92 -0.18
CA CYS A 61 4.73 10.07 0.70
C CYS A 61 4.68 9.62 2.16
N VAL A 62 5.55 10.19 3.00
CA VAL A 62 5.54 9.96 4.45
C VAL A 62 5.29 11.28 5.14
N SER A 63 4.27 11.33 6.01
CA SER A 63 3.94 12.54 6.77
C SER A 63 5.12 13.01 7.61
N ASN A 64 5.34 14.33 7.65
CA ASN A 64 6.37 14.94 8.50
C ASN A 64 6.10 14.70 10.00
N LYS A 65 4.87 14.29 10.34
CA LYS A 65 4.44 13.98 11.70
C LYS A 65 4.28 12.47 11.95
N PHE A 66 4.84 11.62 11.08
CA PHE A 66 4.77 10.17 11.20
C PHE A 66 5.27 9.65 12.55
N ALA A 67 6.38 10.20 13.07
CA ALA A 67 6.93 9.84 14.38
C ALA A 67 5.99 10.16 15.56
N ARG A 68 4.96 10.99 15.33
CA ARG A 68 3.91 11.32 16.31
C ARG A 68 2.62 10.51 16.07
N GLY A 69 2.66 9.49 15.21
CA GLY A 69 1.50 8.68 14.84
C GLY A 69 0.51 9.38 13.91
N ILE A 70 0.91 10.47 13.24
CA ILE A 70 0.06 11.21 12.31
C ILE A 70 0.46 10.81 10.89
N TYR A 71 -0.45 10.17 10.17
CA TYR A 71 -0.22 9.60 8.84
C TYR A 71 -0.75 10.46 7.69
N THR A 72 -1.41 11.58 7.98
CA THR A 72 -2.00 12.49 6.99
C THR A 72 -1.32 13.86 7.02
N GLY A 73 -1.67 14.74 6.07
CA GLY A 73 -1.11 16.09 5.93
C GLY A 73 0.16 16.15 5.07
N GLU A 74 0.95 17.20 5.28
CA GLU A 74 2.21 17.41 4.57
C GLU A 74 3.28 16.37 4.92
N GLY A 75 4.05 15.99 3.91
CA GLY A 75 5.09 14.99 4.00
C GLY A 75 6.23 15.21 3.00
N ILE A 76 7.14 14.25 2.99
CA ILE A 76 8.28 14.17 2.05
C ILE A 76 8.20 12.83 1.32
N CYS A 77 8.66 12.77 0.07
CA CYS A 77 8.75 11.54 -0.71
C CYS A 77 9.98 10.71 -0.32
N TRP A 78 9.74 9.46 0.08
CA TRP A 78 10.75 8.47 0.46
C TRP A 78 10.67 7.24 -0.43
N ILE A 79 11.83 6.66 -0.74
CA ILE A 79 11.94 5.36 -1.38
C ILE A 79 12.71 4.42 -0.48
N GLU A 80 12.25 3.18 -0.43
CA GLU A 80 12.90 2.12 0.33
C GLU A 80 13.84 1.35 -0.61
N ARG A 81 15.13 1.32 -0.28
CA ARG A 81 16.14 0.56 -1.02
C ARG A 81 16.67 -0.58 -0.14
N TRP A 82 16.75 -1.77 -0.71
CA TRP A 82 17.16 -2.98 0.00
C TRP A 82 18.59 -3.35 -0.38
N ARG A 83 19.37 -3.84 0.59
CA ARG A 83 20.78 -4.21 0.34
C ARG A 83 20.94 -5.34 -0.70
N ASN A 84 19.89 -6.13 -0.93
CA ASN A 84 19.87 -7.23 -1.90
C ASN A 84 19.11 -6.92 -3.20
N SER A 85 18.64 -5.69 -3.41
CA SER A 85 18.04 -5.28 -4.69
C SER A 85 19.12 -4.80 -5.67
N THR A 86 20.02 -5.72 -6.05
CA THR A 86 20.81 -5.63 -7.29
C THR A 86 20.22 -6.65 -8.26
N PRO A 87 20.13 -6.33 -9.57
CA PRO A 87 19.71 -7.30 -10.58
C PRO A 87 20.63 -8.52 -10.63
#